data_AF-A0A6G2IFV0-F1
#
_entry.id   AF-A0A6G2IFV0-F1
#
_cell.length_a   1.000
_cell.length_b   1.000
_cell.length_c   1.000
_cell.angle_alpha   90.00
_cell.angle_beta   90.00
_cell.angle_gamma   90.00
#
_symmetry.space_group_name_H-M   'P 1'
#
loop_
_entity.id
_entity.type
_entity.pdbx_description
1 polymer ?
#
loop_
_entity_poly.entity_id
_entity_poly.type
_entity_poly.pdbx_seq_one_letter_code
_entity_poly.pdbx_strand_id
1 'polypeptide(L)'
;MTDALTQHYRLPDGVLALRTVQGMDLPELPEGATPVTPEEYAAELAALKVQQEEYRARLDAEDQERVRGDYDALRELGVPEATAARITGYRGGEGA
;
A
#
# COMPACT_ATOMS: atom_id res chain seq x y z
N MET A 1 -2.02 -38.16 -8.16
CA MET A 1 -2.27 -36.70 -8.11
C MET A 1 -1.66 -36.22 -6.81
N THR A 2 -0.60 -35.42 -6.86
CA THR A 2 -0.07 -34.75 -5.67
C THR A 2 -0.98 -33.58 -5.36
N ASP A 3 -1.52 -33.55 -4.15
CA ASP A 3 -2.34 -32.43 -3.68
C ASP A 3 -1.46 -31.20 -3.43
N ALA A 4 -2.01 -30.01 -3.66
CA ALA A 4 -1.32 -28.76 -3.39
C ALA A 4 -1.75 -28.25 -2.01
N LEU A 5 -0.84 -28.31 -1.03
CA LEU A 5 -1.10 -27.87 0.33
C LEU A 5 -0.69 -26.40 0.49
N THR A 6 -1.55 -25.59 1.11
CA THR A 6 -1.26 -24.18 1.41
C THR A 6 -0.97 -24.00 2.90
N GLN A 7 0.21 -23.47 3.21
CA GLN A 7 0.62 -23.10 4.55
C GLN A 7 0.61 -21.58 4.71
N HIS A 8 -0.08 -21.08 5.74
CA HIS A 8 -0.04 -19.68 6.14
C HIS A 8 0.83 -19.54 7.38
N TYR A 9 1.75 -18.58 7.39
CA TYR A 9 2.65 -18.35 8.50
C TYR A 9 3.06 -16.89 8.62
N ARG A 10 3.42 -16.50 9.83
CA ARG A 10 3.96 -15.17 10.15
C ARG A 10 5.45 -15.31 10.43
N LEU A 11 6.26 -14.49 9.78
CA LEU A 11 7.69 -14.37 10.02
C LEU A 11 7.98 -13.60 11.33
N PRO A 12 9.17 -13.76 11.93
CA PRO A 12 9.55 -13.04 13.15
C PRO A 12 9.50 -11.50 12.99
N ASP A 13 9.70 -10.98 11.78
CA ASP A 13 9.54 -9.57 11.43
C ASP A 13 8.08 -9.08 11.36
N GLY A 14 7.11 -9.94 11.65
CA GLY A 14 5.67 -9.61 11.58
C GLY A 14 5.08 -9.69 10.16
N VAL A 15 5.88 -10.10 9.17
CA VAL A 15 5.44 -10.24 7.79
C VAL A 15 4.59 -11.51 7.63
N LEU A 16 3.43 -11.37 6.99
CA LEU A 16 2.57 -12.48 6.62
C LEU A 16 3.03 -13.09 5.29
N ALA A 17 3.17 -14.41 5.27
CA ALA A 17 3.55 -15.15 4.09
C ALA A 17 2.62 -16.36 3.88
N LEU A 18 2.42 -16.71 2.62
CA LEU A 18 1.77 -17.94 2.22
C LEU A 18 2.72 -18.74 1.34
N ARG A 19 2.75 -20.05 1.54
CA ARG A 19 3.51 -20.96 0.69
C ARG A 19 2.62 -22.08 0.23
N THR A 20 2.62 -22.32 -1.07
CA THR A 20 2.00 -23.49 -1.68
C THR A 20 3.07 -24.54 -1.90
N VAL A 21 2.87 -25.73 -1.37
CA VAL A 21 3.78 -26.87 -1.52
C VAL A 21 3.05 -28.02 -2.21
N GLN A 22 3.76 -28.71 -3.12
CA GLN A 22 3.24 -29.90 -3.78
C GLN A 22 3.82 -31.13 -3.07
N GLY A 23 2.97 -31.99 -2.53
CA GLY A 23 3.41 -33.14 -1.75
C GLY A 23 2.33 -33.65 -0.80
N MET A 24 2.66 -34.67 -0.01
CA MET A 24 1.79 -35.13 1.08
C MET A 24 2.09 -34.46 2.42
N ASP A 25 3.27 -33.85 2.56
CA ASP A 25 3.73 -33.23 3.81
C ASP A 25 4.06 -31.76 3.62
N LEU A 26 3.71 -30.97 4.63
CA LEU A 26 4.10 -29.58 4.74
C LEU A 26 5.54 -29.50 5.27
N PRO A 27 6.45 -28.77 4.61
CA PRO A 27 7.78 -28.56 5.13
C PRO A 27 7.71 -27.78 6.46
N GLU A 28 8.75 -27.95 7.28
CA GLU A 28 8.89 -27.17 8.50
C GLU A 28 8.93 -25.66 8.20
N LEU A 29 8.37 -24.89 9.12
CA LEU A 29 8.36 -23.44 9.03
C LEU A 29 9.78 -22.88 9.14
N PRO A 30 10.07 -21.74 8.47
CA PRO A 30 11.35 -21.07 8.64
C PRO A 30 11.57 -20.68 10.12
N GLU A 31 12.83 -20.56 10.52
CA GLU A 31 13.19 -20.28 11.91
C GLU A 31 12.50 -19.02 12.45
N GLY A 32 11.83 -19.15 13.59
CA GLY A 32 11.07 -18.07 14.22
C GLY A 32 9.71 -17.76 13.57
N ALA A 33 9.30 -18.50 12.54
CA ALA A 33 7.97 -18.33 11.96
C ALA A 33 6.90 -19.08 12.78
N THR A 34 5.75 -18.43 12.93
CA THR A 34 4.60 -18.97 13.64
C THR A 34 3.53 -19.38 12.62
N PRO A 35 2.95 -20.60 12.73
CA PRO A 35 1.82 -20.99 11.88
C PRO A 35 0.63 -20.08 12.17
N VAL A 36 -0.03 -19.61 11.12
CA VAL A 36 -1.21 -18.76 11.21
C VAL A 36 -2.37 -19.48 10.54
N THR A 37 -3.56 -19.38 11.10
CA THR A 37 -4.75 -19.94 10.43
C THR A 37 -5.12 -19.10 9.20
N PRO A 38 -5.81 -19.67 8.19
CA PRO A 38 -6.31 -18.88 7.07
C PRO A 38 -7.22 -17.72 7.50
N GLU A 39 -7.96 -17.90 8.60
CA GLU A 39 -8.83 -16.87 9.18
C GLU A 39 -8.03 -15.71 9.78
N GLU A 40 -7.00 -16.01 10.57
CA GLU A 40 -6.09 -14.98 11.11
C GLU A 40 -5.33 -14.26 10.01
N TYR A 41 -4.83 -14.99 9.00
CA TYR A 41 -4.16 -14.40 7.84
C TYR A 41 -5.08 -13.43 7.09
N ALA A 42 -6.34 -13.82 6.86
CA ALA A 42 -7.31 -12.96 6.20
C ALA A 42 -7.66 -11.71 7.03
N ALA A 43 -7.82 -11.86 8.35
CA ALA A 43 -8.13 -10.76 9.25
C ALA A 43 -7.00 -9.72 9.29
N GLU A 44 -5.75 -10.17 9.41
CA GLU A 44 -4.60 -9.27 9.42
C GLU A 44 -4.33 -8.64 8.05
N LEU A 45 -4.51 -9.40 6.97
CA LEU A 45 -4.40 -8.85 5.62
C LEU A 45 -5.43 -7.74 5.39
N ALA A 46 -6.66 -7.90 5.90
CA ALA A 46 -7.68 -6.86 5.86
C ALA A 46 -7.25 -5.62 6.65
N ALA A 47 -6.74 -5.80 7.88
CA ALA A 47 -6.24 -4.70 8.69
C ALA A 47 -5.05 -3.96 8.04
N LEU A 48 -4.14 -4.67 7.38
CA LEU A 48 -3.01 -4.09 6.66
C LEU A 48 -3.47 -3.30 5.42
N LYS A 49 -4.50 -3.77 4.71
CA LYS A 49 -5.08 -3.05 3.58
C LYS A 49 -5.70 -1.73 4.02
N VAL A 50 -6.51 -1.75 5.07
CA VAL A 50 -7.11 -0.53 5.64
C VAL A 50 -6.03 0.49 6.00
N GLN A 51 -4.98 0.06 6.72
CA GLN A 51 -3.87 0.95 7.08
C GLN A 51 -3.11 1.49 5.86
N GLN A 52 -2.89 0.68 4.83
CA GLN A 52 -2.27 1.14 3.59
C GLN A 52 -3.13 2.14 2.85
N GLU A 53 -4.45 1.93 2.80
CA GLU A 53 -5.40 2.85 2.18
C GLU A 53 -5.44 4.19 2.93
N GLU A 54 -5.50 4.17 4.26
CA GLU A 54 -5.43 5.37 5.10
C GLU A 54 -4.10 6.12 4.93
N TYR A 55 -2.98 5.40 4.94
CA TYR A 55 -1.67 5.99 4.74
C TYR A 55 -1.52 6.61 3.34
N ARG A 56 -2.01 5.92 2.31
CA ARG A 56 -2.00 6.43 0.94
C ARG A 56 -2.89 7.66 0.79
N ALA A 57 -4.10 7.63 1.34
CA ALA A 57 -5.01 8.78 1.34
C ALA A 57 -4.39 10.00 2.03
N ARG A 58 -3.65 9.78 3.14
CA ARG A 58 -2.91 10.85 3.81
C ARG A 58 -1.80 11.43 2.93
N LEU A 59 -0.99 10.58 2.29
CA LEU A 59 0.06 11.02 1.38
C LEU A 59 -0.50 11.79 0.17
N ASP A 60 -1.61 11.32 -0.42
CA ASP A 60 -2.29 12.00 -1.51
C ASP A 60 -2.82 13.38 -1.07
N ALA A 61 -3.35 13.50 0.16
CA ALA A 61 -3.78 14.78 0.71
C ALA A 61 -2.59 15.74 0.93
N GLU A 62 -1.51 15.27 1.56
CA GLU A 62 -0.28 16.06 1.77
C GLU A 62 0.32 16.53 0.44
N ASP A 63 0.34 15.66 -0.59
CA ASP A 63 0.84 16.01 -1.91
C ASP A 63 -0.05 17.06 -2.60
N GLN A 64 -1.37 16.93 -2.51
CA GLN A 64 -2.31 17.92 -3.04
C GLN A 64 -2.17 19.29 -2.37
N GLU A 65 -2.01 19.32 -1.03
CA GLU A 65 -1.81 20.57 -0.30
C GLU A 65 -0.49 21.24 -0.70
N ARG A 66 0.58 20.46 -0.85
CA ARG A 66 1.88 20.97 -1.31
C ARG A 66 1.80 21.54 -2.73
N VAL A 67 1.25 20.76 -3.67
CA VAL A 67 1.12 21.15 -5.08
C VAL A 67 0.25 22.40 -5.23
N ARG A 68 -0.82 22.51 -4.44
CA ARG A 68 -1.67 23.71 -4.40
C ARG A 68 -0.90 24.92 -3.86
N GLY A 69 -0.17 24.75 -2.75
CA GLY A 69 0.64 25.82 -2.16
C GLY A 69 1.71 26.35 -3.11
N ASP A 70 2.41 25.44 -3.80
CA ASP A 70 3.41 25.82 -4.81
C ASP A 70 2.75 26.55 -6.00
N TYR A 71 1.55 26.13 -6.42
CA TYR A 71 0.81 26.79 -7.49
C TYR A 71 0.39 28.21 -7.10
N ASP A 72 -0.16 28.39 -5.91
CA ASP A 72 -0.57 29.70 -5.39
C ASP A 72 0.66 30.63 -5.25
N ALA A 73 1.78 30.13 -4.72
CA ALA A 73 3.02 30.90 -4.62
C ALA A 73 3.55 31.34 -6.00
N LEU A 74 3.52 30.48 -7.01
CA LEU A 74 3.93 30.84 -8.38
C LEU A 74 3.02 31.92 -8.97
N ARG A 75 1.71 31.84 -8.73
CA ARG A 75 0.78 32.89 -9.15
C ARG A 75 1.05 34.23 -8.48
N GLU A 76 1.34 34.23 -7.18
CA GLU A 76 1.68 35.44 -6.43
C GLU A 76 2.97 36.09 -6.96
N LEU A 77 3.91 35.29 -7.46
CA LEU A 77 5.11 35.76 -8.14
C LEU A 77 4.87 36.26 -9.58
N GLY A 78 3.62 36.25 -10.05
CA GLY A 78 3.23 36.73 -11.37
C GLY A 78 3.43 35.70 -12.49
N VAL A 79 3.66 34.43 -12.16
CA VAL A 79 3.70 33.37 -13.17
C VAL A 79 2.29 33.15 -13.72
N PRO A 80 2.09 33.09 -15.05
CA PRO A 80 0.80 32.79 -15.65
C PRO A 80 0.24 31.45 -15.16
N GLU A 81 -1.07 31.39 -14.96
CA GLU A 81 -1.81 30.21 -14.49
C GLU A 81 -1.40 28.92 -15.21
N ALA A 82 -1.42 28.93 -16.55
CA ALA A 82 -1.11 27.77 -17.36
C ALA A 82 0.34 27.27 -17.15
N THR A 83 1.26 28.19 -16.84
CA THR A 83 2.67 27.86 -16.55
C THR A 83 2.81 27.33 -15.13
N ALA A 84 2.17 27.96 -14.15
CA ALA A 84 2.16 27.50 -12.75
C ALA A 84 1.55 26.09 -12.61
N ALA A 85 0.43 25.81 -13.30
CA ALA A 85 -0.22 24.51 -13.34
C ALA A 85 0.66 23.43 -13.99
N ARG A 86 1.39 23.79 -15.06
CA ARG A 86 2.31 22.86 -15.74
C ARG A 86 3.54 22.52 -14.90
N ILE A 87 4.05 23.47 -14.12
CA ILE A 87 5.25 23.29 -13.28
C ILE A 87 4.93 22.43 -12.05
N THR A 88 3.81 22.71 -11.39
CA THR A 88 3.41 22.03 -10.15
C THR A 88 2.69 20.72 -10.42
N GLY A 89 2.20 20.51 -11.64
CA GLY A 89 1.32 19.39 -11.97
C GLY A 89 -0.10 19.58 -11.41
N TYR A 90 -0.43 20.74 -10.85
CA TYR A 90 -1.76 21.06 -10.36
C TYR A 90 -2.74 21.14 -11.54
N ARG A 91 -3.47 20.07 -11.79
CA ARG A 91 -4.73 20.13 -12.54
C ARG A 91 -5.79 20.62 -11.56
N GLY A 92 -5.87 21.93 -11.34
CA GLY A 92 -6.99 22.52 -10.61
C GLY A 92 -8.28 21.90 -11.11
N GLY A 93 -9.13 21.43 -10.20
CA GLY A 93 -10.18 20.43 -10.42
C GLY A 93 -11.20 20.72 -11.54
N GLU A 94 -10.76 20.70 -12.78
CA GLU A 94 -11.58 20.59 -13.98
C GLU A 94 -11.56 19.12 -14.39
N GLY A 95 -12.37 18.38 -13.66
CA GLY A 95 -12.60 16.95 -13.80
C GLY A 95 -13.76 16.53 -12.89
N ALA A 96 -14.84 17.32 -12.90
CA ALA A 96 -16.15 16.96 -12.38
C ALA A 96 -17.11 16.82 -13.57
#